data_AF-A0A4P7JBI2-F1
#
_entry.id   AF-A0A4P7JBI2-F1
#
_cell.length_a   1.000
_cell.length_b   1.000
_cell.length_c   1.000
_cell.angle_alpha   90.00
_cell.angle_beta   90.00
_cell.angle_gamma   90.00
#
_symmetry.space_group_name_H-M   'P 1'
#
loop_
_entity.id
_entity.type
_entity.pdbx_description
1 polymer ?
#
loop_
_entity_poly.entity_id
_entity_poly.type
_entity_poly.pdbx_seq_one_letter_code
_entity_poly.pdbx_strand_id
1 'polypeptide(L)'
;MESLRVGLLYGGWSYEAYLCAHPSIERTLNALGHDVISIQTADANLASRLIDAKLDVAFLASHGFFHEDGRLQGLCEWVGLPYTGPNHFSSSVCMNKVLFRPIADRYSDCPLPYLVARNDVTKLSYQDARACLGANEMILKPALSGASVGIKAIRHEGDFGPSLEKTVSLYGETIVEPLLSGFRELSVTVHDFSGRVEVLDVCELLTGGSCSISI
;
A
#
# COMPACT_ATOMS: atom_id res chain seq x y z
N MET A 1 19.78 -12.87 -24.03
CA MET A 1 19.64 -12.66 -22.58
C MET A 1 19.86 -14.02 -21.94
N GLU A 2 20.68 -14.10 -20.90
CA GLU A 2 20.82 -15.37 -20.16
C GLU A 2 19.49 -15.68 -19.46
N SER A 3 19.14 -16.96 -19.40
CA SER A 3 17.94 -17.39 -18.67
C SER A 3 18.19 -17.18 -17.18
N LEU A 4 17.19 -16.66 -16.48
CA LEU A 4 17.22 -16.45 -15.03
C LEU A 4 16.21 -17.37 -14.39
N ARG A 5 16.51 -17.87 -13.20
CA ARG A 5 15.60 -18.57 -12.31
C ARG A 5 14.86 -17.55 -11.44
N VAL A 6 13.64 -17.22 -11.85
CA VAL A 6 12.83 -16.16 -11.23
C VAL A 6 11.85 -16.77 -10.25
N GLY A 7 11.93 -16.38 -8.98
CA GLY A 7 10.89 -16.67 -8.00
C GLY A 7 9.75 -15.69 -8.15
N LEU A 8 8.60 -16.12 -8.62
CA LEU A 8 7.41 -15.27 -8.69
C LEU A 8 6.62 -15.41 -7.38
N LEU A 9 6.76 -14.42 -6.50
CA LEU A 9 6.18 -14.45 -5.15
C LEU A 9 4.78 -13.82 -5.17
N TYR A 10 3.78 -14.57 -4.74
CA TYR A 10 2.37 -14.16 -4.85
C TYR A 10 1.53 -14.60 -3.66
N GLY A 11 0.32 -14.02 -3.55
CA GLY A 11 -0.69 -14.36 -2.54
C GLY A 11 -0.43 -13.74 -1.16
N GLY A 12 -0.35 -14.56 -0.12
CA GLY A 12 -0.11 -14.18 1.28
C GLY A 12 -1.36 -13.88 2.11
N TRP A 13 -1.15 -13.22 3.27
CA TRP A 13 -2.18 -13.04 4.30
C TRP A 13 -3.00 -11.75 4.17
N SER A 14 -2.74 -10.96 3.13
CA SER A 14 -3.45 -9.69 2.91
C SER A 14 -4.88 -9.94 2.42
N TYR A 15 -5.80 -9.04 2.77
CA TYR A 15 -7.11 -8.97 2.10
C TYR A 15 -6.97 -8.76 0.60
N GLU A 16 -5.84 -8.20 0.14
CA GLU A 16 -5.54 -7.93 -1.27
C GLU A 16 -4.92 -9.14 -2.00
N ALA A 17 -4.77 -10.29 -1.34
CA ALA A 17 -4.15 -11.48 -1.93
C ALA A 17 -4.91 -12.02 -3.16
N TYR A 18 -6.17 -11.63 -3.39
CA TYR A 18 -6.92 -11.98 -4.59
C TYR A 18 -6.62 -11.07 -5.80
N LEU A 19 -6.01 -9.90 -5.59
CA LEU A 19 -5.65 -8.93 -6.63
C LEU A 19 -4.34 -9.33 -7.34
N CYS A 20 -4.27 -10.58 -7.81
CA CYS A 20 -3.03 -11.15 -8.31
C CYS A 20 -2.90 -11.00 -9.84
N ALA A 21 -1.95 -10.17 -10.29
CA ALA A 21 -1.46 -10.17 -11.67
C ALA A 21 -0.56 -11.38 -12.01
N HIS A 22 -0.33 -12.27 -11.03
CA HIS A 22 0.55 -13.44 -11.09
C HIS A 22 0.45 -14.24 -12.40
N PRO A 23 -0.72 -14.66 -12.91
CA PRO A 23 -0.78 -15.49 -14.11
C PRO A 23 -0.34 -14.75 -15.39
N SER A 24 -0.49 -13.43 -15.43
CA SER A 24 -0.03 -12.62 -16.57
C SER A 24 1.47 -12.37 -16.50
N ILE A 25 2.00 -12.16 -15.30
CA ILE A 25 3.45 -12.01 -15.06
C ILE A 25 4.17 -13.32 -15.37
N GLU A 26 3.68 -14.45 -14.85
CA GLU A 26 4.25 -15.78 -15.09
C GLU A 26 4.31 -16.10 -16.58
N ARG A 27 3.22 -15.89 -17.32
CA ARG A 27 3.18 -16.09 -18.78
C ARG A 27 4.20 -15.22 -19.50
N THR A 28 4.34 -13.96 -19.09
CA THR A 28 5.26 -13.01 -19.72
C THR A 28 6.72 -13.40 -19.48
N LEU A 29 7.08 -13.71 -18.23
CA LEU A 29 8.43 -14.13 -17.86
C LEU A 29 8.83 -15.44 -18.56
N ASN A 30 7.92 -16.42 -18.64
CA ASN A 30 8.15 -17.65 -19.38
C ASN A 30 8.33 -17.39 -20.89
N ALA A 31 7.51 -16.50 -21.48
CA ALA A 31 7.64 -16.13 -22.89
C ALA A 31 8.97 -15.41 -23.21
N LEU A 32 9.56 -14.72 -22.23
CA LEU A 32 10.89 -14.11 -22.32
C LEU A 32 12.04 -15.12 -22.13
N GLY A 33 11.75 -16.39 -21.83
CA GLY A 33 12.73 -17.47 -21.73
C GLY A 33 13.36 -17.66 -20.35
N HIS A 34 12.75 -17.11 -19.30
CA HIS A 34 13.18 -17.32 -17.91
C HIS A 34 12.56 -18.59 -17.31
N ASP A 35 13.26 -19.22 -16.37
CA ASP A 35 12.74 -20.33 -15.57
C ASP A 35 11.97 -19.77 -14.37
N VAL A 36 10.63 -19.83 -14.41
CA VAL A 36 9.78 -19.20 -13.41
C VAL A 36 9.29 -20.22 -12.39
N ILE A 37 9.48 -19.91 -11.11
CA ILE A 37 8.97 -20.71 -9.99
C ILE A 37 7.99 -19.85 -9.21
N SER A 38 6.72 -20.23 -9.28
CA SER A 38 5.66 -19.60 -8.51
C SER A 38 5.72 -20.03 -7.03
N ILE A 39 5.88 -19.06 -6.12
CA ILE A 39 6.01 -19.29 -4.67
C ILE A 39 4.92 -18.52 -3.93
N GLN A 40 4.02 -19.27 -3.28
CA GLN A 40 3.00 -18.72 -2.40
C GLN A 40 3.64 -18.19 -1.11
N THR A 41 3.37 -16.93 -0.76
CA THR A 41 3.97 -16.28 0.40
C THR A 41 3.24 -16.58 1.72
N ALA A 42 2.00 -17.07 1.66
CA ALA A 42 1.29 -17.63 2.82
C ALA A 42 1.81 -19.04 3.19
N ASP A 43 3.12 -19.15 3.40
CA ASP A 43 3.81 -20.41 3.72
C ASP A 43 4.71 -20.21 4.94
N ALA A 44 4.50 -21.02 5.98
CA ALA A 44 5.32 -20.98 7.20
C ALA A 44 6.80 -21.31 6.92
N ASN A 45 7.09 -22.01 5.83
CA ASN A 45 8.44 -22.38 5.40
C ASN A 45 8.97 -21.46 4.28
N LEU A 46 8.39 -20.28 4.07
CA LEU A 46 8.76 -19.38 2.98
C LEU A 46 10.29 -19.13 2.94
N ALA A 47 10.90 -18.84 4.10
CA ALA A 47 12.33 -18.55 4.18
C ALA A 47 13.20 -19.71 3.66
N SER A 48 12.95 -20.95 4.09
CA SER A 48 13.71 -22.10 3.61
C SER A 48 13.45 -22.37 2.13
N ARG A 49 12.21 -22.21 1.66
CA ARG A 49 11.88 -22.36 0.23
C ARG A 49 12.63 -21.36 -0.65
N LEU A 50 12.77 -20.11 -0.21
CA LEU A 50 13.55 -19.11 -0.95
C LEU A 50 15.03 -19.47 -1.04
N ILE A 51 15.61 -20.01 0.05
CA ILE A 51 17.00 -20.49 0.08
C ILE A 51 17.19 -21.72 -0.83
N ASP A 52 16.32 -22.73 -0.69
CA ASP A 52 16.45 -24.00 -1.39
C ASP A 52 16.17 -23.90 -2.89
N ALA A 53 15.33 -22.94 -3.30
CA ALA A 53 14.97 -22.75 -4.70
C ALA A 53 16.10 -22.19 -5.57
N LYS A 54 17.20 -21.68 -4.97
CA LYS A 54 18.39 -21.14 -5.65
C LYS A 54 18.04 -20.11 -6.74
N LEU A 55 17.16 -19.19 -6.39
CA LEU A 55 16.65 -18.16 -7.30
C LEU A 55 17.73 -17.12 -7.61
N ASP A 56 17.73 -16.62 -8.84
CA ASP A 56 18.58 -15.49 -9.23
C ASP A 56 17.95 -14.16 -8.81
N VAL A 57 16.61 -14.08 -8.85
CA VAL A 57 15.83 -12.89 -8.49
C VAL A 57 14.40 -13.27 -8.09
N ALA A 58 13.82 -12.52 -7.14
CA ALA A 58 12.41 -12.56 -6.81
C ALA A 58 11.62 -11.47 -7.53
N PHE A 59 10.55 -11.84 -8.23
CA PHE A 59 9.54 -10.93 -8.71
C PHE A 59 8.40 -10.86 -7.68
N LEU A 60 8.18 -9.69 -7.08
CA LEU A 60 7.15 -9.48 -6.07
C LEU A 60 5.81 -9.16 -6.75
N ALA A 61 4.85 -10.08 -6.69
CA ALA A 61 3.58 -10.01 -7.42
C ALA A 61 2.35 -10.13 -6.50
N SER A 62 2.37 -9.43 -5.36
CA SER A 62 1.22 -9.31 -4.46
C SER A 62 1.23 -7.97 -3.73
N HIS A 63 0.11 -7.63 -3.12
CA HIS A 63 -0.20 -6.31 -2.57
C HIS A 63 -0.48 -6.34 -1.07
N GLY A 64 -0.36 -5.16 -0.47
CA GLY A 64 -0.79 -4.86 0.89
C GLY A 64 0.12 -5.44 1.96
N PHE A 65 -0.52 -5.88 3.04
CA PHE A 65 0.15 -6.44 4.21
C PHE A 65 1.14 -7.53 3.82
N PHE A 66 2.31 -7.52 4.47
CA PHE A 66 3.48 -8.35 4.22
C PHE A 66 4.25 -8.06 2.92
N HIS A 67 3.59 -7.63 1.84
CA HIS A 67 4.22 -7.46 0.53
C HIS A 67 4.68 -6.05 0.23
N GLU A 68 3.92 -5.04 0.65
CA GLU A 68 4.20 -3.62 0.37
C GLU A 68 4.67 -2.88 1.63
N ASP A 69 4.69 -3.53 2.79
CA ASP A 69 5.07 -2.95 4.07
C ASP A 69 6.54 -3.17 4.48
N GLY A 70 7.34 -3.76 3.59
CA GLY A 70 8.77 -4.00 3.80
C GLY A 70 9.12 -5.34 4.43
N ARG A 71 8.15 -6.14 4.89
CA ARG A 71 8.43 -7.44 5.55
C ARG A 71 8.99 -8.46 4.57
N LEU A 72 8.35 -8.63 3.42
CA LEU A 72 8.83 -9.57 2.40
C LEU A 72 10.16 -9.11 1.81
N GLN A 73 10.32 -7.82 1.56
CA GLN A 73 11.57 -7.21 1.12
C GLN A 73 12.69 -7.51 2.12
N GLY A 74 12.45 -7.28 3.41
CA GLY A 74 13.41 -7.58 4.47
C GLY A 74 13.79 -9.06 4.53
N LEU A 75 12.83 -9.97 4.27
CA LEU A 75 13.12 -11.40 4.15
C LEU A 75 14.03 -11.69 2.94
N CYS A 76 13.73 -11.13 1.77
CA CYS A 76 14.58 -11.26 0.57
C CYS A 76 15.99 -10.74 0.83
N GLU A 77 16.13 -9.56 1.45
CA GLU A 77 17.43 -8.99 1.83
C GLU A 77 18.18 -9.89 2.83
N TRP A 78 17.48 -10.44 3.83
CA TRP A 78 18.07 -11.31 4.83
C TRP A 78 18.64 -12.60 4.23
N VAL A 79 17.96 -13.20 3.25
CA VAL A 79 18.47 -14.39 2.52
C VAL A 79 19.43 -14.03 1.38
N GLY A 80 19.68 -12.75 1.12
CA GLY A 80 20.56 -12.29 0.04
C GLY A 80 19.97 -12.46 -1.37
N LEU A 81 18.64 -12.51 -1.51
CA LEU A 81 17.94 -12.67 -2.77
C LEU A 81 17.59 -11.31 -3.37
N PRO A 82 18.14 -10.92 -4.54
CA PRO A 82 17.70 -9.73 -5.26
C PRO A 82 16.21 -9.79 -5.58
N TYR A 83 15.54 -8.65 -5.62
CA TYR A 83 14.09 -8.60 -5.89
C TYR A 83 13.67 -7.33 -6.64
N THR A 84 12.48 -7.38 -7.24
CA THR A 84 11.88 -6.24 -7.95
C THR A 84 11.20 -5.27 -6.99
N GLY A 85 11.33 -3.97 -7.24
CA GLY A 85 10.58 -2.92 -6.55
C GLY A 85 11.38 -2.16 -5.48
N PRO A 86 10.70 -1.37 -4.63
CA PRO A 86 11.35 -0.56 -3.60
C PRO A 86 11.96 -1.42 -2.50
N ASN A 87 13.00 -0.89 -1.84
CA ASN A 87 13.63 -1.57 -0.72
C ASN A 87 12.74 -1.65 0.53
N HIS A 88 13.11 -2.48 1.52
CA HIS A 88 12.28 -2.67 2.73
C HIS A 88 11.91 -1.35 3.42
N PHE A 89 12.86 -0.43 3.56
CA PHE A 89 12.64 0.86 4.23
C PHE A 89 11.65 1.73 3.46
N SER A 90 11.84 1.87 2.14
CA SER A 90 10.98 2.67 1.27
C SER A 90 9.56 2.11 1.25
N SER A 91 9.42 0.77 1.15
CA SER A 91 8.14 0.07 1.29
C SER A 91 7.45 0.40 2.61
N SER A 92 8.14 0.21 3.74
CA SER A 92 7.57 0.50 5.08
C SER A 92 7.13 1.96 5.24
N VAL A 93 7.92 2.92 4.74
CA VAL A 93 7.59 4.34 4.82
C VAL A 93 6.38 4.67 3.94
N CYS A 94 6.39 4.27 2.67
CA CYS A 94 5.31 4.58 1.73
C CYS A 94 3.98 3.91 2.10
N MET A 95 4.03 2.70 2.66
CA MET A 95 2.84 1.99 3.11
C MET A 95 2.21 2.62 4.36
N ASN A 96 3.02 3.22 5.23
CA ASN A 96 2.54 3.89 6.43
C ASN A 96 2.17 5.35 6.13
N LYS A 97 0.87 5.64 6.03
CA LYS A 97 0.38 7.00 5.76
C LYS A 97 0.87 8.03 6.77
N VAL A 98 1.04 7.67 8.04
CA VAL A 98 1.51 8.58 9.10
C VAL A 98 2.98 8.93 8.94
N LEU A 99 3.80 7.97 8.48
CA LEU A 99 5.22 8.22 8.21
C LEU A 99 5.42 8.92 6.86
N PHE A 100 4.67 8.51 5.84
CA PHE A 100 4.78 9.06 4.49
C PHE A 100 4.29 10.51 4.42
N ARG A 101 3.19 10.84 5.11
CA ARG A 101 2.52 12.13 4.94
C ARG A 101 3.43 13.35 5.20
N PRO A 102 4.19 13.44 6.32
CA PRO A 102 5.13 14.53 6.54
C PRO A 102 6.20 14.65 5.44
N ILE A 103 6.58 13.54 4.80
CA ILE A 103 7.56 13.54 3.70
C ILE A 103 6.89 14.12 2.45
N ALA A 104 5.72 13.63 2.09
CA ALA A 104 4.95 14.10 0.94
C ALA A 104 4.61 15.59 1.03
N ASP A 105 4.20 16.06 2.21
CA ASP A 105 3.82 17.47 2.43
C ASP A 105 5.01 18.43 2.23
N ARG A 106 6.26 17.98 2.38
CA ARG A 106 7.45 18.82 2.09
C ARG A 106 7.65 19.10 0.59
N TYR A 107 7.06 18.28 -0.27
CA TYR A 107 7.16 18.38 -1.72
C TYR A 107 5.82 18.73 -2.38
N SER A 108 4.79 19.02 -1.57
CA SER A 108 3.46 19.38 -2.04
C SER A 108 3.27 20.90 -1.97
N ASP A 109 2.77 21.49 -3.05
CA ASP A 109 2.36 22.91 -3.06
C ASP A 109 1.00 23.12 -2.34
N CYS A 110 0.26 22.05 -2.08
CA CYS A 110 -1.06 22.09 -1.47
C CYS A 110 -1.25 20.91 -0.49
N PRO A 111 -0.54 20.90 0.65
CA PRO A 111 -0.73 19.87 1.68
C PRO A 111 -2.12 20.02 2.30
N LEU A 112 -2.83 18.90 2.44
CA LEU A 112 -4.11 18.87 3.16
C LEU A 112 -3.85 18.84 4.67
N PRO A 113 -4.69 19.47 5.50
CA PRO A 113 -4.61 19.28 6.95
C PRO A 113 -4.97 17.83 7.30
N TYR A 114 -4.35 17.30 8.34
CA TYR A 114 -4.66 15.97 8.86
C TYR A 114 -4.39 15.88 10.36
N LEU A 115 -5.01 14.91 11.01
CA LEU A 115 -4.76 14.52 12.40
C LEU A 115 -4.36 13.05 12.46
N VAL A 116 -3.64 12.68 13.50
CA VAL A 116 -3.29 11.27 13.78
C VAL A 116 -3.98 10.85 15.07
N ALA A 117 -4.71 9.75 15.01
CA ALA A 117 -5.33 9.12 16.16
C ALA A 117 -4.77 7.71 16.37
N ARG A 118 -4.53 7.37 17.63
CA ARG A 118 -3.88 6.15 18.10
C ARG A 118 -4.65 5.60 19.31
N ASN A 119 -4.35 4.37 19.72
CA ASN A 119 -5.00 3.68 20.86
C ASN A 119 -5.04 4.49 22.16
N ASP A 120 -4.13 5.44 22.34
CA ASP A 120 -4.02 6.37 23.48
C ASP A 120 -4.81 7.69 23.30
N VAL A 121 -5.36 7.96 22.12
CA VAL A 121 -6.03 9.21 21.73
C VAL A 121 -7.56 9.05 21.63
N THR A 122 -8.18 8.23 22.47
CA THR A 122 -9.65 8.05 22.55
C THR A 122 -10.44 9.32 22.95
N LYS A 123 -9.79 10.49 22.98
CA LYS A 123 -10.36 11.79 23.37
C LYS A 123 -10.50 12.80 22.23
N LEU A 124 -10.12 12.48 20.99
CA LEU A 124 -10.35 13.39 19.88
C LEU A 124 -11.87 13.53 19.64
N SER A 125 -12.43 14.70 19.93
CA SER A 125 -13.83 14.99 19.65
C SER A 125 -14.03 15.38 18.19
N TYR A 126 -15.26 15.25 17.68
CA TYR A 126 -15.59 15.72 16.35
C TYR A 126 -15.41 17.24 16.22
N GLN A 127 -15.76 18.01 17.26
CA GLN A 127 -15.59 19.47 17.27
C GLN A 127 -14.12 19.88 17.15
N ASP A 128 -13.23 19.22 17.89
CA ASP A 128 -11.79 19.49 17.82
C ASP A 128 -11.24 19.12 16.45
N ALA A 129 -11.61 17.93 15.93
CA ALA A 129 -11.20 17.50 14.60
C ALA A 129 -11.66 18.49 13.52
N ARG A 130 -12.91 18.94 13.59
CA ARG A 130 -13.47 19.92 12.66
C ARG A 130 -12.76 21.27 12.74
N ALA A 131 -12.45 21.74 13.95
CA ALA A 131 -11.72 23.00 14.14
C ALA A 131 -10.30 22.93 13.57
N CYS A 132 -9.59 21.82 13.78
CA CYS A 132 -8.23 21.63 13.25
C CYS A 132 -8.20 21.41 11.73
N LEU A 133 -9.16 20.65 11.18
CA LEU A 133 -9.18 20.27 9.76
C LEU A 133 -9.90 21.30 8.88
N GLY A 134 -10.71 22.19 9.47
CA GLY A 134 -11.54 23.13 8.73
C GLY A 134 -12.63 22.46 7.88
N ALA A 135 -13.05 21.24 8.23
CA ALA A 135 -13.96 20.42 7.43
C ALA A 135 -15.05 19.75 8.27
N ASN A 136 -16.28 19.69 7.74
CA ASN A 136 -17.41 19.01 8.37
C ASN A 136 -17.48 17.52 7.99
N GLU A 137 -17.08 17.19 6.77
CA GLU A 137 -16.97 15.81 6.32
C GLU A 137 -15.51 15.39 6.38
N MET A 138 -15.25 14.21 6.94
CA MET A 138 -13.92 13.71 7.18
C MET A 138 -13.77 12.29 6.65
N ILE A 139 -12.53 11.83 6.55
CA ILE A 139 -12.20 10.46 6.16
C ILE A 139 -11.17 9.91 7.14
N LEU A 140 -11.46 8.73 7.67
CA LEU A 140 -10.53 7.93 8.47
C LEU A 140 -9.80 6.97 7.55
N LYS A 141 -8.47 6.97 7.61
CA LYS A 141 -7.61 6.11 6.80
C LYS A 141 -6.61 5.39 7.72
N PRO A 142 -6.72 4.05 7.90
CA PRO A 142 -5.75 3.31 8.68
C PRO A 142 -4.32 3.54 8.18
N ALA A 143 -3.37 3.62 9.12
CA ALA A 143 -2.00 3.97 8.79
C ALA A 143 -1.36 2.96 7.83
N LEU A 144 -1.56 1.66 8.05
CA LEU A 144 -0.89 0.55 7.36
C LEU A 144 -1.84 -0.29 6.48
N SER A 145 -2.73 0.34 5.70
CA SER A 145 -3.64 -0.38 4.79
C SER A 145 -3.60 0.10 3.34
N GLY A 146 -3.71 -0.83 2.39
CA GLY A 146 -3.88 -0.59 0.95
C GLY A 146 -5.35 -0.62 0.50
N ALA A 147 -5.57 -0.50 -0.82
CA ALA A 147 -6.85 -0.70 -1.55
C ALA A 147 -8.16 -0.28 -0.83
N SER A 148 -8.17 0.88 -0.19
CA SER A 148 -9.33 1.38 0.59
C SER A 148 -9.77 0.51 1.78
N VAL A 149 -8.97 -0.48 2.17
CA VAL A 149 -9.26 -1.36 3.31
C VAL A 149 -9.28 -0.54 4.61
N GLY A 150 -10.40 -0.61 5.32
CA GLY A 150 -10.62 0.09 6.59
C GLY A 150 -10.83 1.59 6.47
N ILE A 151 -10.91 2.14 5.25
CA ILE A 151 -11.25 3.56 5.04
C ILE A 151 -12.71 3.81 5.42
N LYS A 152 -12.96 4.90 6.14
CA LYS A 152 -14.32 5.29 6.56
C LYS A 152 -14.57 6.77 6.31
N ALA A 153 -15.54 7.08 5.45
CA ALA A 153 -16.07 8.43 5.33
C ALA A 153 -17.01 8.76 6.51
N ILE A 154 -16.83 9.96 7.08
CA ILE A 154 -17.63 10.52 8.17
C ILE A 154 -18.35 11.75 7.61
N ARG A 155 -19.67 11.62 7.41
CA ARG A 155 -20.53 12.71 6.92
C ARG A 155 -21.32 13.38 8.03
N HIS A 156 -21.45 12.72 9.17
CA HIS A 156 -22.23 13.17 10.31
C HIS A 156 -21.42 13.07 11.59
N GLU A 157 -21.59 14.04 12.48
CA GLU A 157 -20.90 14.11 13.78
C GLU A 157 -21.05 12.82 14.61
N GLY A 158 -22.27 12.28 14.66
CA GLY A 158 -22.58 11.08 15.46
C GLY A 158 -21.81 9.83 15.02
N ASP A 159 -21.32 9.79 13.78
CA ASP A 159 -20.56 8.66 13.26
C ASP A 159 -19.07 8.72 13.64
N PHE A 160 -18.56 9.89 14.01
CA PHE A 160 -17.12 10.13 14.18
C PHE A 160 -16.51 9.30 15.32
N GLY A 161 -17.02 9.47 16.54
CA GLY A 161 -16.49 8.78 17.73
C GLY A 161 -16.49 7.26 17.60
N PRO A 162 -17.64 6.62 17.30
CA PRO A 162 -17.72 5.17 17.13
C PRO A 162 -16.83 4.65 16.00
N SER A 163 -16.72 5.38 14.89
CA SER A 163 -15.85 4.99 13.77
C SER A 163 -14.38 5.12 14.13
N LEU A 164 -13.99 6.19 14.82
CA LEU A 164 -12.63 6.42 15.26
C LEU A 164 -12.17 5.32 16.23
N GLU A 165 -12.98 5.03 17.25
CA GLU A 165 -12.70 3.98 18.22
C GLU A 165 -12.56 2.61 17.54
N LYS A 166 -13.50 2.28 16.66
CA LYS A 166 -13.44 1.01 15.90
C LYS A 166 -12.19 0.92 15.03
N THR A 167 -11.87 1.96 14.27
CA THR A 167 -10.70 1.96 13.38
C THR A 167 -9.41 1.84 14.19
N VAL A 168 -9.28 2.59 15.28
CA VAL A 168 -8.09 2.55 16.15
C VAL A 168 -7.97 1.18 16.84
N SER A 169 -9.06 0.60 17.31
CA SER A 169 -9.05 -0.75 17.91
C SER A 169 -8.62 -1.84 16.92
N LEU A 170 -9.07 -1.75 15.66
CA LEU A 170 -8.76 -2.75 14.63
C LEU A 170 -7.36 -2.58 14.01
N TYR A 171 -6.91 -1.34 13.83
CA TYR A 171 -5.70 -1.03 13.04
C TYR A 171 -4.59 -0.34 13.85
N GLY A 172 -4.83 -0.02 15.11
CA GLY A 172 -3.90 0.64 16.04
C GLY A 172 -3.76 2.15 15.84
N GLU A 173 -3.66 2.59 14.58
CA GLU A 173 -3.43 3.99 14.19
C GLU A 173 -4.18 4.37 12.91
N THR A 174 -4.69 5.59 12.86
CA THR A 174 -5.39 6.15 11.69
C THR A 174 -5.08 7.62 11.49
N ILE A 175 -5.10 8.06 10.23
CA ILE A 175 -5.17 9.47 9.88
C ILE A 175 -6.63 9.90 9.76
N VAL A 176 -6.93 11.12 10.17
CA VAL A 176 -8.19 11.83 9.91
C VAL A 176 -7.90 13.00 8.96
N GLU A 177 -8.61 13.09 7.85
CA GLU A 177 -8.45 14.15 6.83
C GLU A 177 -9.81 14.73 6.44
N PRO A 178 -9.86 15.91 5.81
CA PRO A 178 -11.05 16.36 5.10
C PRO A 178 -11.49 15.35 4.03
N LEU A 179 -12.78 15.05 3.95
CA LEU A 179 -13.33 14.30 2.84
C LEU A 179 -13.43 15.22 1.61
N LEU A 180 -12.56 14.99 0.64
CA LEU A 180 -12.58 15.73 -0.62
C LEU A 180 -13.68 15.22 -1.55
N SER A 181 -14.24 16.11 -2.36
CA SER A 181 -15.21 15.79 -3.40
C SER A 181 -14.97 16.66 -4.64
N GLY A 182 -15.46 16.22 -5.79
CA GLY A 182 -15.31 16.95 -7.06
C GLY A 182 -13.86 17.04 -7.57
N PHE A 183 -12.96 16.18 -7.08
CA PHE A 183 -11.58 16.12 -7.54
C PHE A 183 -11.42 15.13 -8.69
N ARG A 184 -10.33 15.30 -9.45
CA ARG A 184 -9.87 14.32 -10.43
C ARG A 184 -8.74 13.51 -9.80
N GLU A 185 -8.77 12.20 -9.98
CA GLU A 185 -7.70 11.33 -9.51
C GLU A 185 -6.73 11.07 -10.65
N LEU A 186 -5.50 11.57 -10.48
CA LEU A 186 -4.43 11.44 -11.45
C LEU A 186 -3.33 10.56 -10.85
N SER A 187 -2.82 9.61 -11.62
CA SER A 187 -1.71 8.75 -11.25
C SER A 187 -0.61 8.82 -12.30
N VAL A 188 0.62 8.58 -11.86
CA VAL A 188 1.80 8.53 -12.72
C VAL A 188 2.63 7.31 -12.36
N THR A 189 3.10 6.59 -13.36
CA THR A 189 3.99 5.46 -13.17
C THR A 189 5.43 5.94 -13.25
N VAL A 190 6.19 5.69 -12.19
CA VAL A 190 7.63 5.93 -12.14
C VAL A 190 8.32 4.58 -12.09
N HIS A 191 9.31 4.38 -12.96
CA HIS A 191 10.13 3.18 -12.92
C HIS A 191 11.60 3.52 -13.12
N ASP A 192 12.46 2.74 -12.46
CA ASP A 192 13.90 2.77 -12.70
C ASP A 192 14.23 1.68 -13.72
N PHE A 193 14.80 2.09 -14.86
CA PHE A 193 15.34 1.18 -15.84
C PHE A 193 16.83 1.47 -16.05
N SER A 194 17.68 0.52 -15.62
CA SER A 194 19.14 0.61 -15.76
C SER A 194 19.75 1.87 -15.11
N GLY A 195 19.26 2.27 -13.93
CA GLY A 195 19.74 3.43 -13.18
C GLY A 195 19.21 4.76 -13.71
N ARG A 196 18.18 4.72 -14.55
CA ARG A 196 17.50 5.90 -15.08
C ARG A 196 16.06 5.89 -14.62
N VAL A 197 15.68 6.96 -13.93
CA VAL A 197 14.30 7.18 -13.51
C VAL A 197 13.52 7.71 -14.72
N GLU A 198 12.53 6.95 -15.14
CA GLU A 198 11.59 7.33 -16.20
C GLU A 198 10.18 7.52 -15.61
N VAL A 199 9.55 8.61 -16.03
CA VAL A 199 8.19 8.98 -15.64
C VAL A 199 7.30 8.78 -16.87
N LEU A 200 6.32 7.89 -16.76
CA LEU A 200 5.37 7.62 -17.84
C LEU A 200 4.26 8.68 -17.87
N ASP A 201 3.41 8.60 -18.89
CA ASP A 201 2.28 9.51 -19.04
C ASP A 201 1.33 9.49 -17.84
N VAL A 202 0.68 10.63 -17.61
CA VAL A 202 -0.34 10.77 -16.57
C VAL A 202 -1.59 10.00 -16.95
N CYS A 203 -2.03 9.12 -16.06
CA CYS A 203 -3.28 8.40 -16.15
C CYS A 203 -4.34 9.09 -15.30
N GLU A 204 -5.56 9.25 -15.83
CA GLU A 204 -6.71 9.70 -15.05
C GLU A 204 -7.60 8.51 -14.71
N LEU A 205 -7.94 8.38 -13.43
CA LEU A 205 -8.94 7.44 -12.95
C LEU A 205 -10.32 8.11 -13.03
N LEU A 206 -11.12 7.66 -14.00
CA LEU A 206 -12.49 8.12 -14.16
C LEU A 206 -13.40 7.38 -13.18
N THR A 207 -13.72 8.04 -12.06
CA THR A 207 -14.77 7.54 -11.16
C THR A 207 -16.13 7.89 -11.76
N GLY A 208 -16.91 6.87 -12.16
CA GLY A 208 -18.30 7.06 -12.54
C GLY A 208 -19.07 7.72 -11.38
N GLY A 209 -19.94 8.69 -11.68
CA GLY A 209 -20.66 9.48 -10.67
C GLY A 209 -21.22 8.63 -9.52
N SER A 210 -21.06 9.15 -8.30
CA SER A 210 -21.10 8.48 -7.00
C SER A 210 -19.83 7.69 -6.68
N CYS A 211 -18.96 8.30 -5.88
CA CYS A 211 -17.89 7.62 -5.18
C CYS A 211 -18.52 6.68 -4.14
N SER A 212 -19.06 5.54 -4.58
CA SER A 212 -19.26 4.39 -3.71
C SER A 212 -17.93 3.64 -3.68
N ILE A 213 -17.18 3.81 -2.60
CA ILE A 213 -16.26 2.77 -2.16
C ILE A 213 -17.16 1.60 -1.78
N SER A 214 -17.41 0.71 -2.73
CA SER A 214 -18.22 -0.48 -2.51
C SER A 214 -17.41 -1.47 -1.67
N ILE A 215 -17.99 -1.82 -0.52
CA ILE A 215 -17.49 -2.76 0.51
C ILE A 215 -17.53 -4.18 -0.04
#